data_AF-A0A9P0ZEH7-F1
#
_entry.id   AF-A0A9P0ZEH7-F1
#
_cell.length_a   1.000
_cell.length_b   1.000
_cell.length_c   1.000
_cell.angle_alpha   90.00
_cell.angle_beta   90.00
_cell.angle_gamma   90.00
#
_symmetry.space_group_name_H-M   'P 1'
#
loop_
_entity.id
_entity.type
_entity.pdbx_description
1 polymer ?
#
loop_
_entity_poly.entity_id
_entity_poly.type
_entity_poly.pdbx_seq_one_letter_code
_entity_poly.pdbx_strand_id
1 'polypeptide(L)'
;MSSSSSSSSSSDQPKFHVLAVDDSIIDRKLIERLLKTCSYQVTVVESGIKAMEFLGEKIDEVNLIITDYSMPGMTGYELLRKVKGCSSLKDIPVVIMSSEDLPSRIDMCLEDGAEEFFVKPVRQSDVNRLRSHLLRPKSAPASSPPTSLISRKRKAAAVAGVEEHYGFPSPSPAMKLSRI
;
A
#
# COMPACT_ATOMS: atom_id res chain seq x y z
N MET A 1 -52.18 -28.50 7.81
CA MET A 1 -51.89 -27.13 7.31
C MET A 1 -50.48 -27.16 6.76
N SER A 2 -50.34 -26.71 5.52
CA SER A 2 -49.21 -26.96 4.62
C SER A 2 -47.90 -26.28 5.01
N SER A 3 -46.83 -26.87 4.49
CA SER A 3 -45.42 -26.49 4.49
C SER A 3 -45.11 -25.03 4.17
N SER A 4 -43.99 -24.54 4.69
CA SER A 4 -43.20 -23.46 4.07
C SER A 4 -41.73 -23.67 4.39
N SER A 5 -41.08 -24.48 3.56
CA SER A 5 -39.63 -24.57 3.48
C SER A 5 -39.16 -23.51 2.48
N SER A 6 -38.68 -22.38 2.99
CA SER A 6 -38.01 -21.38 2.16
C SER A 6 -36.55 -21.80 2.00
N SER A 7 -36.29 -22.58 0.96
CA SER A 7 -34.95 -22.90 0.48
C SER A 7 -34.35 -21.66 -0.19
N SER A 8 -33.67 -20.82 0.59
CA SER A 8 -32.85 -19.73 0.05
C SER A 8 -31.52 -20.31 -0.44
N SER A 9 -31.46 -20.67 -1.73
CA SER A 9 -30.24 -20.98 -2.45
C SER A 9 -29.30 -19.78 -2.39
N SER A 10 -28.38 -19.79 -1.42
CA SER A 10 -27.35 -18.77 -1.29
C SER A 10 -26.36 -18.99 -2.42
N SER A 11 -26.36 -18.09 -3.40
CA SER A 11 -25.38 -18.06 -4.48
C SER A 11 -23.97 -18.00 -3.88
N ASP A 12 -23.17 -19.04 -4.12
CA ASP A 12 -21.76 -19.17 -3.74
C ASP A 12 -20.94 -18.21 -4.61
N GLN A 13 -21.10 -16.91 -4.38
CA GLN A 13 -20.23 -15.91 -4.98
C GLN A 13 -18.88 -15.97 -4.26
N PRO A 14 -17.76 -15.99 -4.99
CA PRO A 14 -16.44 -16.01 -4.37
C PRO A 14 -16.31 -14.79 -3.46
N LYS A 15 -16.23 -15.04 -2.15
CA LYS A 15 -16.01 -13.99 -1.16
C LYS A 15 -14.54 -13.60 -1.21
N PHE A 16 -14.26 -12.41 -1.72
CA PHE A 16 -12.91 -11.87 -1.61
C PHE A 16 -12.54 -11.66 -0.15
N HIS A 17 -11.32 -12.06 0.20
CA HIS A 17 -10.77 -11.92 1.53
C HIS A 17 -9.88 -10.68 1.62
N VAL A 18 -10.23 -9.80 2.56
CA VAL A 18 -9.48 -8.59 2.87
C VAL A 18 -8.77 -8.76 4.22
N LEU A 19 -7.47 -8.50 4.24
CA LEU A 19 -6.69 -8.34 5.46
C LEU A 19 -6.69 -6.87 5.87
N ALA A 20 -7.34 -6.55 6.98
CA ALA A 20 -7.40 -5.21 7.55
C ALA A 20 -6.41 -5.06 8.72
N VAL A 21 -5.55 -4.06 8.66
CA VAL A 21 -4.44 -3.85 9.59
C VAL A 21 -4.56 -2.47 10.22
N ASP A 22 -4.76 -2.39 11.53
CA ASP A 22 -4.90 -1.12 12.25
C ASP A 22 -4.66 -1.33 13.75
N ASP A 23 -3.88 -0.47 14.41
CA ASP A 23 -3.57 -0.59 15.83
C ASP A 23 -4.72 -0.10 16.72
N SER A 24 -5.59 0.77 16.21
CA SER A 24 -6.80 1.22 16.90
C SER A 24 -7.89 0.17 16.86
N ILE A 25 -8.31 -0.31 18.05
CA ILE A 25 -9.42 -1.26 18.17
C ILE A 25 -10.75 -0.68 17.64
N ILE A 26 -10.93 0.64 17.72
CA ILE A 26 -12.14 1.32 17.25
C ILE A 26 -12.17 1.30 15.72
N ASP A 27 -11.05 1.66 15.09
CA ASP A 27 -10.92 1.70 13.63
C ASP A 27 -11.00 0.29 13.04
N ARG A 28 -10.36 -0.71 13.67
CA ARG A 28 -10.52 -2.13 13.29
C ARG A 28 -11.98 -2.57 13.26
N LYS A 29 -12.75 -2.24 14.31
CA LYS A 29 -14.18 -2.59 14.37
C LYS A 29 -14.99 -1.85 13.31
N LEU A 30 -14.65 -0.60 13.01
CA LEU A 30 -15.31 0.17 11.96
C LEU A 30 -15.05 -0.45 10.58
N ILE A 31 -13.79 -0.65 10.22
CA ILE A 31 -13.43 -1.16 8.90
C ILE A 31 -13.93 -2.59 8.69
N GLU A 32 -13.88 -3.43 9.72
CA GLU A 32 -14.43 -4.79 9.68
C GLU A 32 -15.93 -4.78 9.36
N ARG A 33 -16.70 -3.88 10.01
CA ARG A 33 -18.15 -3.76 9.76
C ARG A 33 -18.44 -3.28 8.33
N LEU A 34 -17.71 -2.28 7.85
CA LEU A 34 -17.89 -1.74 6.50
C LEU A 34 -17.57 -2.79 5.42
N LEU A 35 -16.48 -3.54 5.61
CA LEU A 35 -16.08 -4.61 4.71
C LEU A 35 -17.07 -5.79 4.73
N LYS A 36 -17.52 -6.23 5.92
CA LYS A 36 -18.52 -7.30 6.04
C LYS A 36 -19.87 -6.91 5.41
N THR A 37 -20.27 -5.65 5.53
CA THR A 37 -21.48 -5.12 4.86
C THR A 37 -21.35 -5.20 3.33
N CYS A 38 -20.14 -5.07 2.80
CA CYS A 38 -19.82 -5.29 1.40
C CYS A 38 -19.63 -6.76 1.00
N SER A 39 -19.99 -7.72 1.86
CA SER A 39 -19.85 -9.16 1.60
C SER A 39 -18.42 -9.65 1.40
N TYR A 40 -17.43 -8.95 1.97
CA TYR A 40 -16.05 -9.45 2.05
C TYR A 40 -15.87 -10.42 3.21
N GLN A 41 -14.99 -11.41 3.02
CA GLN A 41 -14.36 -12.09 4.14
C GLN A 41 -13.29 -11.15 4.71
N VAL A 42 -13.17 -11.05 6.04
CA VAL A 42 -12.27 -10.08 6.67
C VAL A 42 -11.48 -10.75 7.77
N THR A 43 -10.16 -10.61 7.73
CA THR A 43 -9.28 -10.83 8.87
C THR A 43 -8.79 -9.49 9.37
N VAL A 44 -8.87 -9.24 10.67
CA VAL A 44 -8.32 -8.04 11.30
C VAL A 44 -7.08 -8.39 12.11
N VAL A 45 -6.03 -7.59 11.98
CA VAL A 45 -4.79 -7.71 12.75
C VAL A 45 -4.37 -6.34 13.29
N GLU A 46 -3.67 -6.31 14.42
CA GLU A 46 -3.39 -5.06 15.15
C GLU A 46 -2.09 -4.35 14.78
N SER A 47 -1.26 -4.95 13.91
CA SER A 47 0.03 -4.37 13.56
C SER A 47 0.56 -4.93 12.24
N GLY A 48 1.47 -4.17 11.61
CA GLY A 48 2.16 -4.62 10.41
C GLY A 48 2.98 -5.91 10.62
N ILE A 49 3.48 -6.16 11.82
CA ILE A 49 4.19 -7.41 12.15
C ILE A 49 3.24 -8.61 12.07
N LYS A 50 2.08 -8.54 12.74
CA LYS A 50 1.07 -9.60 12.68
C LYS A 50 0.50 -9.79 11.27
N ALA A 51 0.43 -8.71 10.48
CA ALA A 51 0.05 -8.80 9.08
C ALA A 51 1.05 -9.63 8.27
N MET A 52 2.35 -9.41 8.46
CA MET A 52 3.40 -10.19 7.78
C MET A 52 3.41 -11.66 8.23
N GLU A 53 3.18 -11.94 9.51
CA GLU A 53 3.04 -13.31 10.03
C GLU A 53 1.86 -14.01 9.35
N PHE A 54 0.69 -13.37 9.32
CA PHE A 54 -0.51 -13.91 8.68
C PHE A 54 -0.31 -14.16 7.18
N LEU A 55 0.32 -13.22 6.47
CA LEU A 55 0.63 -13.35 5.04
C LEU A 55 1.64 -14.46 4.76
N GLY A 56 2.53 -14.79 5.71
CA GLY A 56 3.47 -15.90 5.58
C GLY A 56 2.80 -17.27 5.67
N GLU A 57 1.71 -17.40 6.42
CA GLU A 57 0.99 -18.66 6.61
C GLU A 57 -0.16 -18.87 5.61
N LYS A 58 -0.82 -17.79 5.18
CA LYS A 58 -2.11 -17.83 4.47
C LYS A 58 -2.13 -16.96 3.20
N ILE A 59 -1.02 -16.96 2.47
CA ILE A 59 -0.84 -16.09 1.31
C ILE A 59 -1.93 -16.25 0.23
N ASP A 60 -2.32 -17.50 -0.07
CA ASP A 60 -3.29 -17.82 -1.13
C ASP A 60 -4.74 -17.47 -0.74
N GLU A 61 -4.98 -17.11 0.52
CA GLU A 61 -6.30 -16.74 1.01
C GLU A 61 -6.57 -15.23 0.83
N VAL A 62 -5.55 -14.37 0.81
CA VAL A 62 -5.72 -12.91 0.86
C VAL A 62 -5.78 -12.29 -0.54
N ASN A 63 -6.84 -11.53 -0.82
CA ASN A 63 -7.01 -10.86 -2.11
C ASN A 63 -6.73 -9.36 -2.07
N LEU A 64 -6.76 -8.72 -0.89
CA LEU A 64 -6.43 -7.30 -0.72
C LEU A 64 -5.98 -7.02 0.71
N ILE A 65 -5.04 -6.10 0.86
CA ILE A 65 -4.60 -5.58 2.16
C ILE A 65 -5.07 -4.14 2.28
N ILE A 66 -5.71 -3.82 3.40
CA ILE A 66 -6.01 -2.43 3.78
C ILE A 66 -5.35 -2.15 5.12
N THR A 67 -4.49 -1.14 5.18
CA THR A 67 -3.66 -0.88 6.37
C THR A 67 -3.70 0.58 6.79
N ASP A 68 -3.71 0.83 8.10
CA ASP A 68 -3.40 2.14 8.63
C ASP A 68 -1.95 2.53 8.34
N TYR A 69 -1.71 3.81 8.09
CA TYR A 69 -0.39 4.35 7.82
C TYR A 69 0.46 4.44 9.10
N SER A 70 -0.11 4.91 10.20
CA SER A 70 0.57 5.32 11.42
C SER A 70 0.41 4.30 12.53
N MET A 71 1.12 3.17 12.42
CA MET A 71 1.14 2.14 13.45
C MET A 71 2.48 2.09 14.19
N PRO A 72 2.50 1.75 15.49
CA PRO A 72 3.74 1.57 16.25
C PRO A 72 4.54 0.35 15.76
N GLY A 73 5.87 0.49 15.78
CA GLY A 73 6.81 -0.58 15.44
C GLY A 73 7.01 -0.79 13.94
N MET A 74 5.94 -1.03 13.18
CA MET A 74 5.96 -1.05 11.72
C MET A 74 4.82 -0.21 11.18
N THR A 75 5.15 0.81 10.40
CA THR A 75 4.17 1.67 9.71
C THR A 75 3.48 0.93 8.57
N GLY A 76 2.30 1.41 8.16
CA GLY A 76 1.62 0.90 6.97
C GLY A 76 2.42 1.08 5.69
N TYR A 77 3.23 2.15 5.62
CA TYR A 77 4.14 2.38 4.49
C TYR A 77 5.28 1.36 4.45
N GLU A 78 5.87 1.00 5.58
CA GLU A 78 6.86 -0.08 5.64
C GLU A 78 6.25 -1.44 5.29
N LEU A 79 5.02 -1.70 5.73
CA LEU A 79 4.27 -2.90 5.35
C LEU A 79 4.04 -2.94 3.83
N LEU A 80 3.60 -1.83 3.22
CA LEU A 80 3.45 -1.70 1.77
C LEU A 80 4.75 -2.07 1.05
N ARG A 81 5.88 -1.47 1.43
CA ARG A 81 7.17 -1.74 0.77
C ARG A 81 7.60 -3.20 0.93
N LYS A 82 7.35 -3.82 2.10
CA LYS A 82 7.65 -5.24 2.32
C LYS A 82 6.79 -6.15 1.45
N VAL A 83 5.49 -5.87 1.36
CA VAL A 83 4.54 -6.61 0.51
C VAL A 83 4.95 -6.48 -0.96
N LYS A 84 5.20 -5.26 -1.45
CA LYS A 84 5.59 -5.01 -2.85
C LYS A 84 7.00 -5.50 -3.20
N GLY A 85 7.92 -5.53 -2.24
CA GLY A 85 9.26 -6.09 -2.40
C GLY A 85 9.31 -7.62 -2.39
N CYS A 86 8.26 -8.30 -1.92
CA CYS A 86 8.23 -9.75 -1.82
C CYS A 86 7.57 -10.37 -3.07
N SER A 87 8.31 -11.21 -3.80
CA SER A 87 7.85 -11.79 -5.08
C SER A 87 6.53 -12.54 -5.01
N SER A 88 6.20 -13.14 -3.87
CA SER A 88 4.94 -13.86 -3.66
C SER A 88 3.76 -12.95 -3.26
N LEU A 89 4.04 -11.79 -2.64
CA LEU A 89 3.02 -10.88 -2.11
C LEU A 89 2.77 -9.65 -2.99
N LYS A 90 3.71 -9.30 -3.89
CA LYS A 90 3.68 -8.06 -4.67
C LYS A 90 2.41 -7.84 -5.48
N ASP A 91 1.76 -8.93 -5.88
CA ASP A 91 0.56 -8.92 -6.70
C ASP A 91 -0.71 -8.61 -5.87
N ILE A 92 -0.64 -8.71 -4.54
CA ILE A 92 -1.75 -8.37 -3.66
C ILE A 92 -1.90 -6.84 -3.65
N PRO A 93 -3.08 -6.28 -4.02
CA PRO A 93 -3.33 -4.85 -3.93
C PRO A 93 -3.27 -4.40 -2.46
N VAL A 94 -2.62 -3.26 -2.24
CA VAL A 94 -2.48 -2.65 -0.91
C VAL A 94 -3.14 -1.28 -0.94
N VAL A 95 -4.03 -1.04 0.01
CA VAL A 95 -4.70 0.24 0.21
C VAL A 95 -4.30 0.82 1.55
N ILE A 96 -3.94 2.10 1.57
CA ILE A 96 -3.51 2.79 2.77
C ILE A 96 -4.67 3.63 3.34
N MET A 97 -4.82 3.62 4.65
CA MET A 97 -5.71 4.52 5.39
C MET A 97 -4.85 5.45 6.26
N SER A 98 -5.17 6.74 6.34
CA SER A 98 -4.46 7.67 7.23
C SER A 98 -5.39 8.70 7.81
N SER A 99 -5.14 9.10 9.06
CA SER A 99 -5.82 10.25 9.68
C SER A 99 -5.30 11.60 9.16
N GLU A 100 -4.17 11.61 8.46
CA GLU A 100 -3.54 12.80 7.91
C GLU A 100 -3.79 12.89 6.40
N ASP A 101 -4.18 14.08 5.93
CA ASP A 101 -4.37 14.40 4.51
C ASP A 101 -3.17 15.20 3.98
N LEU A 102 -2.05 14.51 3.80
CA LEU A 102 -0.80 15.10 3.33
C LEU A 102 -0.52 14.66 1.89
N PRO A 103 -0.55 15.57 0.90
CA PRO A 103 -0.32 15.23 -0.50
C PRO A 103 0.98 14.46 -0.74
N SER A 104 2.09 14.90 -0.13
CA SER A 104 3.38 14.22 -0.25
C SER A 104 3.33 12.76 0.21
N ARG A 105 2.54 12.46 1.25
CA ARG A 105 2.38 11.09 1.75
C ARG A 105 1.54 10.23 0.81
N ILE A 106 0.46 10.81 0.30
CA ILE A 106 -0.41 10.15 -0.67
C ILE A 106 0.41 9.79 -1.91
N ASP A 107 1.13 10.76 -2.46
CA ASP A 107 1.98 10.59 -3.66
C ASP A 107 3.03 9.50 -3.42
N MET A 108 3.79 9.57 -2.32
CA MET A 108 4.78 8.54 -1.98
C MET A 108 4.20 7.13 -1.88
N CYS A 109 3.03 6.97 -1.25
CA CYS A 109 2.39 5.66 -1.13
C CYS A 109 1.96 5.11 -2.49
N LEU A 110 1.37 5.95 -3.35
CA LEU A 110 0.92 5.55 -4.68
C LEU A 110 2.10 5.22 -5.61
N GLU A 111 3.18 6.01 -5.56
CA GLU A 111 4.42 5.76 -6.32
C GLU A 111 5.08 4.42 -5.95
N ASP A 112 5.04 4.05 -4.67
CA ASP A 112 5.57 2.79 -4.16
C ASP A 112 4.59 1.60 -4.33
N GLY A 113 3.49 1.80 -5.04
CA GLY A 113 2.60 0.74 -5.50
C GLY A 113 1.38 0.49 -4.61
N ALA A 114 1.00 1.42 -3.73
CA ALA A 114 -0.34 1.41 -3.16
C ALA A 114 -1.36 1.60 -4.30
N GLU A 115 -2.41 0.80 -4.26
CA GLU A 115 -3.48 0.87 -5.26
C GLU A 115 -4.43 2.02 -4.96
N GLU A 116 -4.57 2.39 -3.69
CA GLU A 116 -5.44 3.47 -3.25
C GLU A 116 -5.00 4.03 -1.89
N PHE A 117 -5.41 5.28 -1.61
CA PHE A 117 -5.22 5.95 -0.33
C PHE A 117 -6.54 6.54 0.17
N PHE A 118 -6.86 6.31 1.43
CA PHE A 118 -8.05 6.83 2.10
C PHE A 118 -7.68 7.72 3.28
N VAL A 119 -8.33 8.88 3.36
CA VAL A 119 -8.29 9.71 4.55
C VAL A 119 -9.41 9.25 5.49
N LYS A 120 -9.07 8.97 6.75
CA LYS A 120 -10.01 8.56 7.79
C LYS A 120 -10.92 9.75 8.18
N PRO A 121 -12.18 9.50 8.59
CA PRO A 121 -12.80 8.19 8.77
C PRO A 121 -13.21 7.54 7.43
N VAL A 122 -12.89 6.25 7.27
CA VAL A 122 -13.28 5.49 6.08
C VAL A 122 -14.79 5.31 6.04
N ARG A 123 -15.37 5.53 4.86
CA ARG A 123 -16.81 5.44 4.62
C ARG A 123 -17.16 4.22 3.76
N GLN A 124 -18.44 3.89 3.74
CA GLN A 124 -18.96 2.80 2.89
C GLN A 124 -18.65 3.02 1.41
N SER A 125 -18.68 4.28 0.94
CA SER A 125 -18.32 4.66 -0.44
C SER A 125 -16.88 4.30 -0.78
N ASP A 126 -15.97 4.41 0.19
CA ASP A 126 -14.54 4.13 0.00
C ASP A 126 -14.34 2.62 -0.15
N VAL A 127 -14.96 1.83 0.74
CA VAL A 127 -14.93 0.36 0.66
C VAL A 127 -15.57 -0.18 -0.63
N ASN A 128 -16.57 0.50 -1.19
CA ASN A 128 -17.17 0.12 -2.47
C ASN A 128 -16.18 0.19 -3.65
N ARG A 129 -15.20 1.11 -3.58
CA ARG A 129 -14.17 1.27 -4.62
C ARG A 129 -13.20 0.10 -4.66
N LEU A 130 -13.00 -0.60 -3.53
CA LEU A 130 -12.11 -1.76 -3.43
C LEU A 130 -12.44 -2.90 -4.39
N ARG A 131 -13.72 -3.03 -4.80
CA ARG A 131 -14.11 -4.07 -5.78
C ARG A 131 -13.40 -3.93 -7.11
N SER A 132 -13.11 -2.70 -7.54
CA SER A 132 -12.43 -2.45 -8.82
C SER A 132 -11.01 -3.02 -8.85
N HIS A 133 -10.34 -3.00 -7.69
CA HIS A 133 -8.98 -3.51 -7.51
C HIS A 133 -8.92 -5.04 -7.44
N LEU A 134 -9.99 -5.66 -6.94
CA LEU A 134 -10.12 -7.12 -6.83
C LEU A 134 -10.51 -7.80 -8.14
N LEU A 135 -11.26 -7.09 -8.99
CA LEU A 135 -11.73 -7.61 -10.28
C LEU A 135 -10.76 -7.36 -11.43
N ARG A 136 -9.67 -6.61 -11.19
CA ARG A 136 -8.66 -6.39 -12.20
C ARG A 136 -7.94 -7.74 -12.43
N PRO A 137 -7.94 -8.29 -13.67
CA PRO A 137 -7.15 -9.47 -13.97
C PRO A 137 -5.72 -9.20 -13.53
N LYS A 138 -5.04 -10.21 -13.00
CA LYS A 138 -3.61 -10.20 -12.65
C LYS A 138 -2.80 -9.87 -13.91
N SER A 139 -2.77 -8.60 -14.28
CA SER A 139 -2.09 -8.11 -15.47
C SER A 139 -0.61 -8.13 -15.16
N ALA A 140 0.12 -8.84 -16.02
CA ALA A 140 1.57 -8.89 -16.12
C ALA A 140 2.23 -7.53 -15.81
N PRO A 141 3.47 -7.53 -15.28
CA PRO A 141 4.13 -6.33 -14.77
C PRO A 141 3.99 -5.17 -15.75
N ALA A 142 3.36 -4.09 -15.27
CA ALA A 142 3.26 -2.85 -16.00
C ALA A 142 4.67 -2.39 -16.35
N SER A 143 4.96 -2.42 -17.65
CA SER A 143 6.09 -1.72 -18.25
C SER A 143 6.06 -0.26 -17.81
N SER A 144 7.12 0.14 -17.08
CA SER A 144 7.74 1.47 -16.95
C SER A 144 6.86 2.73 -17.16
N PRO A 145 6.97 3.74 -16.29
CA PRO A 145 6.24 5.00 -16.44
C PRO A 145 6.54 5.67 -17.79
N PRO A 146 5.59 6.45 -18.35
CA PRO A 146 5.82 7.20 -19.56
C PRO A 146 6.97 8.17 -19.32
N THR A 147 8.07 7.95 -20.04
CA THR A 147 9.17 8.91 -20.12
C THR A 147 8.60 10.21 -20.64
N SER A 148 8.63 11.27 -19.83
CA SER A 148 8.23 12.61 -20.23
C SER A 148 9.21 13.12 -21.29
N LEU A 149 8.87 12.88 -22.54
CA LEU A 149 9.49 13.54 -23.68
C LEU A 149 8.83 14.91 -23.88
N ILE A 150 9.66 15.94 -23.69
CA ILE A 150 9.68 17.20 -24.44
C ILE A 150 8.76 18.33 -23.93
N SER A 151 9.41 19.32 -23.32
CA SER A 151 9.38 20.67 -23.90
C SER A 151 10.72 21.38 -23.67
N ARG A 152 11.60 21.26 -24.67
CA ARG A 152 12.70 22.21 -24.86
C ARG A 152 12.07 23.54 -25.26
N LYS A 153 12.05 24.51 -24.35
CA LYS A 153 11.88 25.92 -24.73
C LYS A 153 13.21 26.63 -24.52
N ARG A 154 13.94 26.79 -25.62
CA ARG A 154 15.10 27.67 -25.71
C ARG A 154 14.68 29.09 -25.32
N LYS A 155 15.37 29.70 -24.36
CA LYS A 155 15.51 31.14 -24.31
C LYS A 155 16.97 31.46 -23.98
N ALA A 156 17.67 32.00 -24.96
CA ALA A 156 18.97 32.60 -24.81
C ALA A 156 18.78 34.02 -24.22
N ALA A 157 19.53 34.34 -23.18
CA ALA A 157 19.98 35.70 -22.87
C ALA A 157 21.15 35.58 -21.89
N ALA A 158 22.30 36.07 -22.31
CA ALA A 158 23.53 36.16 -21.55
C ALA A 158 23.44 37.24 -20.45
N VAL A 159 24.08 37.00 -19.31
CA VAL A 159 24.89 38.03 -18.63
C VAL A 159 25.90 37.37 -17.70
N ALA A 160 26.92 38.15 -17.38
CA ALA A 160 28.29 37.82 -17.04
C ALA A 160 28.54 37.11 -15.70
N GLY A 161 29.77 36.62 -15.59
CA GLY A 161 30.25 35.69 -14.58
C GLY A 161 30.44 36.24 -13.18
N VAL A 162 30.67 35.30 -12.27
CA VAL A 162 31.60 35.42 -11.15
C VAL A 162 32.14 33.99 -10.90
N GLU A 163 33.46 33.85 -10.88
CA GLU A 163 34.17 32.67 -10.40
C GLU A 163 33.91 32.48 -8.91
N GLU A 164 33.61 31.25 -8.47
CA GLU A 164 33.91 30.82 -7.10
C GLU A 164 34.39 29.37 -7.17
N HIS A 165 35.60 29.20 -6.68
CA HIS A 165 36.50 28.08 -6.85
C HIS A 165 36.42 27.24 -5.58
N TYR A 166 35.71 26.10 -5.59
CA TYR A 166 35.75 25.16 -4.46
C TYR A 166 36.15 23.77 -4.93
N GLY A 167 37.44 23.50 -4.74
CA GLY A 167 38.09 22.24 -5.06
C GLY A 167 37.59 21.10 -4.20
N PHE A 168 37.42 19.96 -4.86
CA PHE A 168 37.36 18.64 -4.23
C PHE A 168 38.74 18.28 -3.65
N PRO A 169 38.84 17.91 -2.36
CA PRO A 169 39.96 17.08 -1.92
C PRO A 169 39.65 15.61 -2.22
N SER A 170 40.50 15.00 -3.05
CA SER A 170 40.58 13.54 -3.25
C SER A 170 41.11 12.83 -1.99
N PRO A 171 40.89 11.51 -1.83
CA PRO A 171 41.05 10.80 -0.56
C PRO A 171 42.52 10.42 -0.26
N SER A 172 42.84 10.24 1.02
CA SER A 172 44.15 9.76 1.51
C SER A 172 43.98 8.63 2.55
N PRO A 173 45.01 7.78 2.74
CA PRO A 173 44.83 6.32 2.80
C PRO A 173 44.70 5.69 4.21
N ALA A 174 44.20 4.46 4.21
CA ALA A 174 44.08 3.56 5.36
C ALA A 174 45.39 3.34 6.16
N MET A 175 45.28 3.43 7.48
CA MET A 175 46.26 2.86 8.41
C MET A 175 45.79 1.47 8.87
N LYS A 176 46.55 0.44 8.51
CA LYS A 176 46.56 -0.86 9.19
C LYS A 176 47.29 -0.68 10.52
N LEU A 177 46.62 -0.96 11.64
CA LEU A 177 47.29 -1.22 12.91
C LEU A 177 47.35 -2.73 13.15
N SER A 178 48.59 -3.18 13.25
CA SER A 178 49.03 -4.53 13.57
C SER A 178 48.69 -4.92 15.01
N ARG A 179 48.40 -6.21 15.19
CA ARG A 179 48.42 -6.94 16.47
C ARG A 179 49.61 -6.55 17.34
N ILE A 180 49.34 -6.43 18.63
CA ILE A 180 50.24 -6.85 19.70
C ILE A 180 49.42 -7.80 20.57
#